data_AF-A0A067D2W3-F1
#
_entry.id   AF-A0A067D2W3-F1
#
_cell.length_a   1.000
_cell.length_b   1.000
_cell.length_c   1.000
_cell.angle_alpha   90.00
_cell.angle_beta   90.00
_cell.angle_gamma   90.00
#
_symmetry.space_group_name_H-M   'P 1'
#
loop_
_entity.id
_entity.type
_entity.pdbx_description
1 polymer ?
#
loop_
_entity_poly.entity_id
_entity_poly.type
_entity_poly.pdbx_seq_one_letter_code
_entity_poly.pdbx_strand_id
1 'polypeptide(L)'
;HRYYGKSIPFGSREEALKNASTLGYFNSAQAVTDYAEILLYIKEKFNARHSPVIVIGGSYGGMLATWFRLKYPHVALGALASSAPILYFDDITPQNGYYSIVTRDFRVIYT
;
A
#
# COMPACT_ATOMS: atom_id res chain seq x y z
N HIS A 1 -5.05 -6.54 2.49
CA HIS A 1 -4.92 -5.33 3.33
C HIS A 1 -5.90 -5.47 4.50
N ARG A 2 -5.45 -5.31 5.74
CA ARG A 2 -6.35 -5.29 6.91
C ARG A 2 -7.47 -4.25 6.73
N TYR A 3 -8.65 -4.52 7.26
CA TYR A 3 -9.89 -3.73 7.14
C TYR A 3 -10.58 -3.73 5.77
N TYR A 4 -10.07 -4.48 4.78
CA TYR A 4 -10.70 -4.61 3.47
C TYR A 4 -11.13 -6.05 3.19
N GLY A 5 -12.26 -6.19 2.48
CA GLY A 5 -12.80 -7.49 2.09
C GLY A 5 -13.10 -8.37 3.31
N LYS A 6 -12.49 -9.56 3.34
CA LYS A 6 -12.63 -10.52 4.44
C LYS A 6 -11.54 -10.41 5.51
N SER A 7 -10.53 -9.56 5.29
CA SER A 7 -9.42 -9.37 6.24
C SER A 7 -9.78 -8.34 7.30
N ILE A 8 -10.75 -8.67 8.15
CA ILE A 8 -11.31 -7.77 9.17
C ILE A 8 -10.82 -8.20 10.57
N PRO A 9 -10.03 -7.37 11.26
CA PRO A 9 -9.65 -7.62 12.65
C PRO A 9 -10.86 -7.60 13.59
N PHE A 10 -10.72 -8.13 14.81
CA PHE A 10 -11.76 -8.08 15.85
C PHE A 10 -13.09 -8.79 15.49
N GLY A 11 -13.06 -9.68 14.49
CA GLY A 11 -14.16 -10.59 14.16
C GLY A 11 -15.26 -10.00 13.27
N SER A 12 -15.59 -8.71 13.43
CA SER A 12 -16.61 -8.05 12.59
C SER A 12 -16.20 -6.63 12.20
N ARG A 13 -16.77 -6.13 11.10
CA ARG A 13 -16.51 -4.76 10.63
C ARG A 13 -17.05 -3.72 11.60
N GLU A 14 -18.16 -4.04 12.26
CA GLU A 14 -18.76 -3.19 13.30
C GLU A 14 -17.79 -3.02 14.47
N GLU A 15 -17.24 -4.11 15.01
CA GLU A 15 -16.31 -4.03 16.14
C GLU A 15 -14.99 -3.35 15.73
N ALA A 16 -14.48 -3.68 14.53
CA ALA A 16 -13.24 -3.11 14.02
C ALA A 16 -13.28 -1.59 13.84
N LEU A 17 -14.45 -1.02 13.57
CA LEU A 17 -14.64 0.42 13.33
C LEU A 17 -15.28 1.16 14.52
N LYS A 18 -15.54 0.45 15.62
CA LYS A 18 -16.35 0.93 16.75
C LYS A 18 -15.80 2.17 17.45
N ASN A 19 -14.49 2.22 17.69
CA ASN A 19 -13.87 3.30 18.44
C ASN A 19 -12.39 3.48 18.06
N ALA A 20 -11.75 4.53 18.58
CA ALA A 20 -10.34 4.84 18.29
C ALA A 20 -9.38 3.70 18.64
N SER A 21 -9.68 2.90 19.67
CA SER A 21 -8.82 1.79 20.09
C SER A 21 -8.82 0.63 19.09
N THR A 22 -9.98 0.30 18.49
CA THR A 22 -10.05 -0.73 17.43
C THR A 22 -9.67 -0.17 16.08
N LEU A 23 -10.09 1.06 15.76
CA LEU A 23 -9.76 1.71 14.49
C LEU A 23 -8.28 2.09 14.37
N GLY A 24 -7.57 2.30 15.48
CA GLY A 24 -6.14 2.69 15.49
C GLY A 24 -5.22 1.69 14.79
N TYR A 25 -5.64 0.43 14.66
CA TYR A 25 -4.91 -0.60 13.90
C TYR A 25 -5.10 -0.49 12.38
N PHE A 26 -5.97 0.41 11.90
CA PHE A 26 -6.19 0.67 10.48
C PHE A 26 -5.23 1.73 9.94
N ASN A 27 -3.97 1.36 9.78
CA ASN A 27 -2.95 2.25 9.21
C ASN A 27 -1.96 1.50 8.30
N SER A 28 -1.21 2.25 7.51
CA SER A 28 -0.27 1.71 6.52
C SER A 28 0.91 0.98 7.16
N ALA A 29 1.46 1.48 8.27
CA ALA A 29 2.58 0.83 8.96
C ALA A 29 2.20 -0.59 9.40
N GLN A 30 1.04 -0.72 10.01
CA GLN A 30 0.43 -1.99 10.38
C GLN A 30 0.20 -2.93 9.19
N ALA A 31 -0.34 -2.42 8.07
CA ALA A 31 -0.55 -3.22 6.86
C ALA A 31 0.77 -3.72 6.23
N VAL A 32 1.81 -2.89 6.23
CA VAL A 32 3.14 -3.26 5.73
C VAL A 32 3.77 -4.33 6.63
N THR A 33 3.59 -4.24 7.95
CA THR A 33 4.02 -5.31 8.88
C THR A 33 3.27 -6.62 8.63
N ASP A 34 1.96 -6.61 8.37
CA ASP A 34 1.22 -7.83 8.01
C ASP A 34 1.84 -8.54 6.80
N TYR A 35 2.24 -7.77 5.78
CA TYR A 35 2.84 -8.34 4.58
C TYR A 35 4.19 -9.00 4.88
N ALA A 36 4.97 -8.44 5.80
CA ALA A 36 6.26 -9.01 6.18
C ALA A 36 6.07 -10.33 6.90
N GLU A 37 5.18 -10.37 7.90
CA GLU A 37 4.84 -11.58 8.65
C GLU A 37 4.30 -12.69 7.73
N ILE A 38 3.39 -12.36 6.80
CA ILE A 38 2.85 -13.33 5.85
C ILE A 38 3.96 -13.87 4.94
N LEU A 39 4.84 -13.02 4.42
CA LEU A 39 5.92 -13.45 3.54
C LEU A 39 6.96 -14.32 4.27
N LEU A 40 7.31 -13.98 5.51
CA LEU A 40 8.20 -14.80 6.34
C LEU A 40 7.56 -16.16 6.65
N TYR A 41 6.27 -16.17 7.01
CA TYR A 41 5.51 -17.40 7.22
C TYR A 41 5.48 -18.28 5.96
N ILE A 42 5.19 -17.70 4.78
CA ILE A 42 5.16 -18.43 3.51
C ILE A 42 6.55 -19.00 3.19
N LYS A 43 7.61 -18.20 3.35
CA LYS A 43 8.98 -18.67 3.10
C LYS A 43 9.34 -19.85 3.99
N GLU A 44 8.94 -19.82 5.26
CA GLU A 44 9.18 -20.93 6.18
C GLU A 44 8.34 -22.16 5.81
N LYS A 45 7.03 -21.98 5.66
CA LYS A 45 6.07 -23.06 5.40
C LYS A 45 6.41 -23.86 4.14
N PHE A 46 6.96 -23.20 3.13
CA PHE A 46 7.28 -23.82 1.84
C PHE A 46 8.79 -24.02 1.62
N ASN A 47 9.62 -23.92 2.66
CA ASN A 47 11.08 -24.06 2.59
C ASN A 47 11.73 -23.17 1.49
N ALA A 48 11.19 -21.97 1.31
CA ALA A 48 11.56 -20.99 0.29
C ALA A 48 12.39 -19.83 0.85
N ARG A 49 13.20 -20.10 1.90
CA ARG A 49 13.97 -19.07 2.64
C ARG A 49 14.85 -18.21 1.74
N HIS A 50 15.48 -18.82 0.72
CA HIS A 50 16.37 -18.14 -0.22
C HIS A 50 15.67 -17.57 -1.46
N SER A 51 14.36 -17.79 -1.62
CA SER A 51 13.64 -17.29 -2.78
C SER A 51 13.53 -15.76 -2.74
N PRO A 52 13.93 -15.06 -3.82
CA PRO A 52 13.78 -13.61 -3.90
C PRO A 52 12.30 -13.23 -3.98
N VAL A 53 11.93 -12.11 -3.38
CA VAL A 53 10.55 -11.59 -3.41
C VAL A 53 10.54 -10.24 -4.09
N ILE A 54 9.66 -10.08 -5.08
CA ILE A 54 9.35 -8.78 -5.70
C ILE A 54 7.94 -8.40 -5.28
N VAL A 55 7.77 -7.21 -4.71
CA VAL A 55 6.45 -6.69 -4.34
C VAL A 55 5.92 -5.79 -5.45
N ILE A 56 4.64 -5.92 -5.77
CA ILE A 56 4.01 -5.20 -6.89
C ILE A 56 2.72 -4.57 -6.39
N GLY A 57 2.46 -3.32 -6.75
CA GLY A 57 1.23 -2.64 -6.41
C GLY A 57 0.93 -1.44 -7.30
N GLY A 58 -0.36 -1.09 -7.39
CA GLY A 58 -0.85 0.08 -8.13
C GLY A 58 -1.51 1.11 -7.21
N SER A 59 -1.42 2.41 -7.52
CA SER A 59 -2.03 3.49 -6.73
C SER A 59 -1.56 3.43 -5.26
N TYR A 60 -2.47 3.45 -4.28
CA TYR A 60 -2.14 3.22 -2.87
C TYR A 60 -1.41 1.89 -2.63
N GLY A 61 -1.76 0.83 -3.36
CA GLY A 61 -1.01 -0.42 -3.34
C GLY A 61 0.44 -0.26 -3.81
N GLY A 62 0.70 0.63 -4.76
CA GLY A 62 2.05 0.98 -5.20
C GLY A 62 2.82 1.76 -4.13
N MET A 63 2.15 2.66 -3.41
CA MET A 63 2.74 3.34 -2.25
C MET A 63 3.14 2.33 -1.17
N LEU A 64 2.26 1.36 -0.88
CA LEU A 64 2.55 0.26 0.04
C LEU A 64 3.72 -0.61 -0.45
N ALA A 65 3.81 -0.92 -1.74
CA ALA A 65 4.94 -1.68 -2.31
C ALA A 65 6.27 -0.91 -2.13
N THR A 66 6.27 0.40 -2.42
CA THR A 66 7.42 1.29 -2.17
C THR A 66 7.82 1.29 -0.70
N TRP A 67 6.88 1.56 0.22
CA TRP A 67 7.16 1.60 1.66
C TRP A 67 7.58 0.24 2.21
N PHE A 68 7.04 -0.86 1.69
CA PHE A 68 7.45 -2.21 2.05
C PHE A 68 8.90 -2.47 1.71
N ARG A 69 9.33 -2.16 0.48
CA ARG A 69 10.75 -2.32 0.10
C ARG A 69 11.67 -1.43 0.93
N LEU A 70 11.25 -0.20 1.24
CA LEU A 70 12.05 0.72 2.07
C LEU A 70 12.18 0.24 3.53
N LYS A 71 11.11 -0.29 4.13
CA LYS A 71 11.09 -0.69 5.55
C LYS A 71 11.56 -2.13 5.79
N TYR A 72 11.33 -3.04 4.84
CA TYR A 72 11.69 -4.45 4.93
C TYR A 72 12.61 -4.88 3.77
N PRO A 73 13.79 -4.23 3.59
CA PRO A 73 14.68 -4.54 2.47
C PRO A 73 15.32 -5.93 2.58
N HIS A 74 15.29 -6.55 3.77
CA HIS A 74 15.73 -7.93 4.00
C HIS A 74 14.67 -8.97 3.61
N VAL A 75 13.41 -8.56 3.42
CA VAL A 75 12.30 -9.45 3.04
C VAL A 75 12.04 -9.42 1.53
N ALA A 76 11.91 -8.22 0.95
CA ALA A 76 11.68 -8.03 -0.49
C ALA A 76 12.91 -7.49 -1.19
N LEU A 77 13.34 -8.14 -2.28
CA LEU A 77 14.47 -7.75 -3.10
C LEU A 77 14.21 -6.45 -3.88
N GLY A 78 12.98 -6.24 -4.33
CA GLY A 78 12.60 -5.07 -5.14
C GLY A 78 11.10 -4.81 -5.11
N ALA A 79 10.70 -3.65 -5.64
CA ALA A 79 9.31 -3.23 -5.75
C ALA A 79 9.00 -2.63 -7.13
N LEU A 80 7.83 -2.98 -7.67
CA LEU A 80 7.21 -2.30 -8.80
C LEU A 80 6.00 -1.51 -8.30
N ALA A 81 6.14 -0.19 -8.25
CA ALA A 81 5.12 0.74 -7.76
C ALA A 81 4.46 1.49 -8.93
N SER A 82 3.38 0.92 -9.46
CA SER A 82 2.67 1.46 -10.61
C SER A 82 1.75 2.62 -10.22
N SER A 83 1.90 3.78 -10.87
CA SER A 83 1.07 4.97 -10.62
C SER A 83 0.92 5.31 -9.13
N ALA A 84 1.99 5.16 -8.35
CA ALA A 84 1.99 5.36 -6.91
C ALA A 84 2.21 6.86 -6.59
N PRO A 85 1.24 7.58 -6.02
CA PRO A 85 1.35 9.02 -5.77
C PRO A 85 2.15 9.29 -4.47
N ILE A 86 3.39 8.80 -4.37
CA ILE A 86 4.22 8.88 -3.16
C ILE A 86 4.66 10.32 -2.80
N LEU A 87 4.54 11.26 -3.74
CA LEU A 87 4.88 12.69 -3.55
C LEU A 87 3.65 13.58 -3.31
N TYR A 88 2.45 12.98 -3.20
CA TYR A 88 1.19 13.71 -3.08
C TYR A 88 0.82 14.03 -1.62
N PHE A 89 1.82 14.48 -0.87
CA PHE A 89 1.71 14.84 0.53
C PHE A 89 2.34 16.22 0.76
N ASP A 90 1.85 16.90 1.79
CA ASP A 90 2.33 18.23 2.19
C ASP A 90 2.37 19.20 0.99
N ASP A 91 3.37 20.07 0.92
CA ASP A 91 3.56 21.03 -0.17
C ASP A 91 4.56 20.52 -1.24
N ILE A 92 4.73 19.20 -1.37
CA ILE A 92 5.66 18.61 -2.36
C ILE A 92 5.10 18.73 -3.79
N THR A 93 3.80 18.51 -3.96
CA THR A 93 3.11 18.60 -5.26
C THR A 93 2.10 19.75 -5.24
N PRO A 94 1.92 20.52 -6.34
CA PRO A 94 0.91 21.57 -6.38
C PRO A 94 -0.49 21.06 -6.02
N GLN A 95 -1.22 21.81 -5.18
CA GLN A 95 -2.55 21.40 -4.69
C GLN A 95 -3.57 21.21 -5.82
N ASN A 96 -3.46 21.96 -6.91
CA ASN A 96 -4.32 21.82 -8.09
C ASN A 96 -3.80 20.79 -9.11
N GLY A 97 -2.72 20.05 -8.80
CA GLY A 97 -2.05 19.15 -9.72
C GLY A 97 -3.02 18.15 -10.36
N TYR A 98 -3.85 17.48 -9.55
CA TYR A 98 -4.76 16.44 -10.03
C TYR A 98 -5.76 17.02 -11.03
N TYR A 99 -6.43 18.11 -10.66
CA TYR A 99 -7.40 18.79 -11.51
C TYR A 99 -6.77 19.35 -12.79
N SER A 100 -5.53 19.84 -12.72
CA SER A 100 -4.81 20.36 -13.89
C SER A 100 -4.54 19.26 -14.93
N ILE A 101 -4.16 18.06 -14.48
CA ILE A 101 -3.89 16.92 -15.34
C ILE A 101 -5.20 16.39 -15.93
N VAL A 102 -6.24 16.19 -15.11
CA VAL A 102 -7.57 15.75 -15.59
C VAL A 102 -8.12 16.72 -16.63
N THR A 103 -8.02 18.04 -16.39
CA THR A 103 -8.46 19.05 -17.35
C THR A 103 -7.69 18.97 -18.67
N ARG A 104 -6.38 18.71 -18.60
CA ARG A 104 -5.53 18.57 -19.79
C ARG A 104 -5.89 17.34 -20.61
N ASP A 105 -6.23 16.22 -19.97
CA ASP A 105 -6.60 14.97 -20.66
C ASP A 105 -7.83 15.14 -21.56
N PHE A 106 -8.75 16.06 -21.20
CA PHE A 106 -9.96 16.37 -21.97
C PHE A 106 -9.84 17.66 -22.78
N ARG A 107 -8.67 18.33 -22.79
CA ARG A 107 -8.46 19.52 -23.61
C ARG A 107 -8.35 19.09 -25.07
N VAL A 108 -9.49 19.08 -25.76
CA VAL A 108 -9.56 18.89 -27.22
C VAL A 108 -8.74 19.99 -27.87
N ILE A 109 -7.64 19.62 -28.54
CA ILE A 109 -6.96 20.51 -29.47
C ILE A 109 -7.78 20.44 -30.76
N TYR A 110 -8.57 21.48 -31.03
CA TYR A 110 -9.07 21.70 -32.39
C TYR A 110 -7.85 22.15 -33.23
N THR A 111 -7.16 21.18 -33.84
CA THR A 111 -6.26 21.42 -34.99
C THR A 111 -7.07 21.38 -36.28
#